data_AF-A0A024QID7-F1
#
_entry.id   AF-A0A024QID7-F1
#
_cell.length_a   1.000
_cell.length_b   1.000
_cell.length_c   1.000
_cell.angle_alpha   90.00
_cell.angle_beta   90.00
_cell.angle_gamma   90.00
#
_symmetry.space_group_name_H-M   'P 1'
#
loop_
_entity.id
_entity.type
_entity.pdbx_description
1 polymer ?
#
loop_
_entity_poly.entity_id
_entity_poly.type
_entity_poly.pdbx_seq_one_letter_code
_entity_poly.pdbx_strand_id
1 'polypeptide(L)'
;MERRTFGLISTGLFFVGLITYFVFLLGNDRFYVAGGIITFVGFILAFISDKGRHKWIGVIGNGIMVFMIFIFPFLVTTFFWNTP
;
A
#
# COMPACT_ATOMS: atom_id res chain seq x y z
N MET A 1 -2.38 22.19 5.88
CA MET A 1 -3.11 21.32 4.94
C MET A 1 -4.34 20.78 5.66
N GLU A 2 -5.52 20.80 5.05
CA GLU A 2 -6.73 20.32 5.72
C GLU A 2 -6.72 18.79 5.83
N ARG A 3 -7.27 18.25 6.93
CA ARG A 3 -7.32 16.79 7.17
C ARG A 3 -8.11 16.02 6.11
N ARG A 4 -9.02 16.68 5.39
CA ARG A 4 -9.71 16.13 4.22
C ARG A 4 -8.78 15.90 3.04
N THR A 5 -7.80 16.80 2.83
CA THR A 5 -6.80 16.68 1.76
C THR A 5 -5.94 15.43 1.95
N PHE A 6 -5.60 15.06 3.19
CA PHE A 6 -4.86 13.82 3.45
C PHE A 6 -5.62 12.57 3.01
N GLY A 7 -6.94 12.55 3.15
CA GLY A 7 -7.77 11.42 2.67
C GLY A 7 -7.76 11.30 1.14
N LEU A 8 -7.82 12.42 0.43
CA LEU A 8 -7.72 12.46 -1.03
C LEU A 8 -6.34 12.03 -1.52
N ILE A 9 -5.27 12.57 -0.90
CA ILE A 9 -3.89 12.20 -1.22
C ILE A 9 -3.67 10.71 -0.95
N SER A 10 -4.10 10.21 0.21
CA SER A 10 -4.03 8.79 0.55
C SER A 10 -4.76 7.90 -0.45
N THR A 11 -5.94 8.33 -0.91
CA THR A 11 -6.70 7.62 -1.94
C THR A 11 -5.94 7.62 -3.28
N GLY A 12 -5.34 8.74 -3.66
CA GLY A 12 -4.49 8.82 -4.85
C GLY A 12 -3.27 7.91 -4.77
N LEU A 13 -2.57 7.92 -3.63
CA LEU A 13 -1.41 7.06 -3.38
C LEU A 13 -1.78 5.58 -3.41
N PHE A 14 -2.99 5.21 -2.95
CA PHE A 14 -3.49 3.84 -3.10
C PHE A 14 -3.53 3.40 -4.57
N PHE A 15 -4.11 4.21 -5.47
CA PHE A 15 -4.17 3.86 -6.88
C PHE A 15 -2.79 3.82 -7.54
N VAL A 16 -1.89 4.74 -7.19
CA VAL A 16 -0.50 4.70 -7.68
C VAL A 16 0.21 3.44 -7.18
N GLY A 17 0.06 3.10 -5.90
CA GLY A 17 0.57 1.86 -5.32
C GLY A 17 0.02 0.61 -6.01
N LEU A 18 -1.27 0.61 -6.33
CA LEU A 18 -1.93 -0.49 -7.04
C LEU A 18 -1.37 -0.65 -8.46
N ILE A 19 -1.22 0.44 -9.21
CA ILE A 19 -0.64 0.41 -10.56
C ILE A 19 0.80 -0.09 -10.52
N THR A 20 1.62 0.45 -9.60
CA THR A 20 3.03 0.01 -9.46
C THR A 20 3.14 -1.46 -9.07
N TYR A 21 2.24 -1.97 -8.23
CA TYR A 21 2.18 -3.40 -7.91
C TYR A 21 1.80 -4.26 -9.12
N PHE A 22 0.84 -3.84 -9.94
CA PHE A 22 0.55 -4.55 -11.19
C PHE A 22 1.73 -4.55 -12.16
N VAL A 23 2.44 -3.43 -12.29
CA VAL A 23 3.66 -3.35 -13.12
C VAL A 23 4.74 -4.29 -12.59
N PHE A 24 4.88 -4.41 -11.27
CA PHE A 24 5.74 -5.42 -10.66
C PHE A 24 5.33 -6.85 -11.04
N LEU A 25 4.04 -7.18 -10.94
CA LEU A 25 3.53 -8.51 -11.31
C LEU A 25 3.75 -8.86 -12.79
N LEU A 26 3.94 -7.86 -13.66
CA LEU A 26 4.32 -8.05 -15.07
C LEU A 26 5.83 -8.28 -15.28
N GLY A 27 6.59 -8.49 -14.21
CA GLY A 27 8.02 -8.82 -14.24
C GLY A 27 8.96 -7.60 -14.15
N ASN A 28 8.46 -6.43 -13.74
CA ASN A 28 9.30 -5.25 -13.56
C ASN A 28 9.58 -4.98 -12.07
N ASP A 29 10.59 -5.69 -11.56
CA ASP A 29 10.96 -5.70 -10.13
C ASP A 29 11.35 -4.34 -9.54
N ARG A 30 11.76 -3.40 -10.40
CA ARG A 30 12.16 -2.04 -9.98
C ARG A 30 11.02 -1.28 -9.31
N PHE A 31 9.77 -1.64 -9.59
CA PHE A 31 8.58 -0.96 -9.05
C PHE A 31 8.12 -1.51 -7.70
N TYR A 32 8.62 -2.67 -7.26
CA TYR A 32 8.17 -3.31 -6.02
C TYR A 32 8.45 -2.43 -4.79
N VAL A 33 9.70 -1.99 -4.61
CA VAL A 33 10.09 -1.14 -3.48
C VAL A 33 9.39 0.22 -3.54
N ALA A 34 9.32 0.83 -4.72
CA ALA A 34 8.65 2.12 -4.91
C ALA A 34 7.15 2.02 -4.57
N GLY A 35 6.47 0.99 -5.06
CA GLY A 35 5.06 0.74 -4.77
C GLY A 35 4.80 0.53 -3.28
N GLY A 36 5.69 -0.20 -2.60
CA GLY A 36 5.63 -0.42 -1.15
C GLY A 36 5.77 0.86 -0.34
N ILE A 37 6.74 1.72 -0.66
CA ILE A 37 6.92 3.03 0.00
C ILE A 37 5.68 3.90 -0.21
N ILE A 38 5.17 3.98 -1.44
CA ILE A 38 4.00 4.79 -1.79
C ILE A 38 2.77 4.34 -1.00
N THR A 39 2.51 3.04 -0.92
CA THR A 39 1.36 2.52 -0.16
C THR A 39 1.55 2.65 1.34
N PHE A 40 2.76 2.50 1.87
CA PHE A 40 3.01 2.73 3.30
C PHE A 40 2.77 4.20 3.69
N VAL A 41 3.26 5.15 2.89
CA VAL A 41 2.99 6.59 3.08
C VAL A 41 1.49 6.88 2.96
N GLY A 42 0.83 6.31 1.94
CA GLY A 42 -0.62 6.42 1.75
C GLY A 42 -1.42 5.89 2.94
N PHE A 43 -0.97 4.79 3.55
CA PHE A 43 -1.58 4.21 4.75
C PHE A 43 -1.48 5.15 5.95
N ILE A 44 -0.29 5.70 6.24
CA ILE A 44 -0.08 6.66 7.32
C ILE A 44 -0.99 7.88 7.14
N LEU A 45 -1.04 8.44 5.92
CA LEU A 45 -1.90 9.60 5.62
C LEU A 45 -3.39 9.30 5.82
N ALA A 46 -3.83 8.07 5.56
CA ALA A 46 -5.21 7.64 5.78
C ALA A 46 -5.60 7.68 7.28
N PHE A 47 -4.69 7.31 8.19
CA PHE A 47 -4.99 7.36 9.63
C PHE A 47 -5.18 8.79 10.13
N ILE A 48 -4.40 9.72 9.60
CA ILE A 48 -4.40 11.13 9.98
C ILE A 48 -5.62 11.88 9.40
N SER A 49 -6.21 11.38 8.31
CA SER A 49 -7.34 12.03 7.65
C SER A 49 -8.63 12.00 8.47
N ASP A 50 -9.51 12.96 8.19
CA ASP A 50 -10.83 13.03 8.83
C ASP A 50 -11.75 11.86 8.46
N LYS A 51 -12.79 11.65 9.29
CA LYS A 51 -13.83 10.64 9.03
C LYS A 51 -14.46 10.88 7.66
N GLY A 52 -14.66 9.81 6.89
CA GLY A 52 -15.30 9.87 5.57
C GLY A 52 -14.93 8.69 4.68
N ARG A 53 -15.53 8.65 3.48
CA ARG A 53 -15.31 7.56 2.51
C ARG A 53 -13.84 7.43 2.09
N HIS A 54 -13.16 8.55 1.85
CA HIS A 54 -11.75 8.56 1.47
C HIS A 54 -10.81 8.02 2.56
N LYS A 55 -11.14 8.24 3.84
CA LYS A 55 -10.40 7.61 4.95
C LYS A 55 -10.48 6.10 4.88
N TRP A 56 -11.69 5.56 4.72
CA TRP A 56 -11.89 4.11 4.68
C TRP A 56 -11.23 3.48 3.45
N ILE A 57 -11.35 4.10 2.28
CA ILE A 57 -10.66 3.65 1.07
C ILE A 57 -9.14 3.69 1.29
N GLY A 58 -8.62 4.79 1.84
CA GLY A 58 -7.19 4.93 2.11
C GLY A 58 -6.67 3.91 3.12
N VAL A 59 -7.38 3.67 4.23
CA VAL A 59 -6.95 2.73 5.29
C VAL A 59 -7.05 1.29 4.79
N ILE A 60 -8.19 0.88 4.23
CA ILE A 60 -8.39 -0.50 3.78
C ILE A 60 -7.53 -0.79 2.55
N GLY A 61 -7.57 0.10 1.54
CA GLY A 61 -6.83 -0.07 0.31
C GLY A 61 -5.32 -0.10 0.53
N ASN A 62 -4.76 0.94 1.14
CA ASN A 62 -3.31 0.94 1.42
C ASN A 62 -2.94 -0.14 2.45
N GLY A 63 -3.82 -0.49 3.40
CA GLY A 63 -3.57 -1.55 4.38
C GLY A 63 -3.44 -2.93 3.74
N ILE A 64 -4.35 -3.27 2.81
CA ILE A 64 -4.25 -4.50 2.02
C ILE A 64 -2.96 -4.50 1.20
N MET A 65 -2.60 -3.37 0.58
CA MET A 65 -1.36 -3.28 -0.19
C MET A 65 -0.11 -3.46 0.67
N VAL A 66 -0.05 -2.83 1.85
CA VAL A 66 1.04 -3.05 2.82
C VAL A 66 1.11 -4.51 3.23
N PHE A 67 -0.04 -5.15 3.46
CA PHE A 67 -0.07 -6.59 3.75
C PHE A 67 0.48 -7.41 2.58
N MET A 68 0.02 -7.18 1.35
CA MET A 68 0.44 -7.94 0.17
C MET A 68 1.91 -7.71 -0.20
N ILE A 69 2.44 -6.51 0.03
CA ILE A 69 3.82 -6.17 -0.32
C ILE A 69 4.79 -6.61 0.77
N PHE A 70 4.51 -6.36 2.05
CA PHE A 70 5.51 -6.61 3.10
C PHE A 70 5.22 -7.86 3.91
N ILE A 71 3.97 -8.01 4.36
CA ILE A 71 3.61 -9.04 5.34
C ILE A 71 3.49 -10.40 4.65
N PHE A 72 2.77 -10.48 3.54
CA PHE A 72 2.51 -11.72 2.84
C PHE A 72 3.79 -12.41 2.34
N PRO A 73 4.74 -11.72 1.68
CA PRO A 73 5.99 -12.35 1.27
C PRO A 73 6.82 -12.80 2.46
N PHE A 74 6.88 -12.01 3.54
CA PHE A 74 7.53 -12.42 4.78
C PHE A 74 6.92 -13.70 5.36
N LEU A 75 5.58 -13.82 5.37
CA LEU A 75 4.90 -15.04 5.82
C LEU A 75 5.25 -16.22 4.93
N VAL A 76 5.21 -16.05 3.60
CA VAL A 76 5.53 -17.09 2.63
C VAL A 76 6.96 -17.57 2.80
N THR A 77 7.94 -16.66 2.81
CA THR A 77 9.36 -17.02 2.93
C THR A 77 9.69 -17.61 4.29
N THR A 78 9.07 -17.13 5.37
CA THR A 78 9.42 -17.56 6.74
C THR A 78 8.72 -18.87 7.14
N PHE A 79 7.46 -19.07 6.73
CA PHE A 79 6.67 -20.21 7.19
C PHE A 79 6.52 -21.32 6.14
N PHE A 80 6.55 -20.99 4.85
CA PHE A 80 6.29 -21.95 3.78
C PHE A 80 7.55 -22.30 2.98
N TRP A 81 8.50 -21.38 2.86
CA TRP A 81 9.74 -21.57 2.12
C TRP A 81 10.98 -21.43 3.01
N ASN A 82 10.93 -22.08 4.17
CA ASN A 82 12.00 -22.06 5.17
C ASN A 82 13.06 -23.16 4.97
N THR A 83 12.94 -23.96 3.92
CA THR A 83 13.90 -25.01 3.55
C THR A 83 14.49 -24.73 2.16
N PRO A 84 15.83 -24.85 1.99
CA PRO A 84 16.52 -24.61 0.72
C PRO A 84 16.22 -25.68 -0.33
#